data_AF-A0A1Q6HB38-F1
#
_entry.id   AF-A0A1Q6HB38-F1
#
_cell.length_a   1.000
_cell.length_b   1.000
_cell.length_c   1.000
_cell.angle_alpha   90.00
_cell.angle_beta   90.00
_cell.angle_gamma   90.00
#
_symmetry.space_group_name_H-M   'P 1'
#
loop_
_entity.id
_entity.type
_entity.pdbx_description
1 polymer ?
#
loop_
_entity_poly.entity_id
_entity_poly.type
_entity_poly.pdbx_seq_one_letter_code
_entity_poly.pdbx_strand_id
1 'polypeptide(L)'
;MTAVKDKDYEAVVDGMYFKDGLTDSQKNFYVAALEEKASKAETSNGKVSDYKITGDSIIVPDSLAIVYFETIYENGKVEQDEQKMIYSDGEWKMYTSK
;
A
#
# COMPACT_ATOMS: atom_id res chain seq x y z
N MET A 1 -24.47 -0.75 -8.68
CA MET A 1 -23.41 0.13 -9.20
C MET A 1 -23.27 1.24 -8.19
N THR A 2 -22.45 1.03 -7.15
CA THR A 2 -22.38 1.93 -6.00
C THR A 2 -21.00 1.83 -5.35
N ALA A 3 -20.26 2.94 -5.42
CA ALA A 3 -19.16 3.35 -4.55
C ALA A 3 -17.93 2.44 -4.39
N VAL A 4 -17.34 1.97 -5.50
CA VAL A 4 -15.91 1.55 -5.55
C VAL A 4 -15.01 2.67 -6.09
N LYS A 5 -15.61 3.78 -6.52
CA LYS A 5 -14.97 5.04 -6.89
C LYS A 5 -14.92 5.89 -5.61
N ASP A 6 -13.82 6.20 -4.96
CA ASP A 6 -12.49 6.47 -5.46
C ASP A 6 -11.47 5.95 -4.43
N LYS A 7 -11.31 4.62 -4.36
CA LYS A 7 -10.18 4.01 -3.66
C LYS A 7 -8.93 4.31 -4.50
N ASP A 8 -8.44 5.55 -4.45
CA ASP A 8 -7.35 6.07 -5.28
C ASP A 8 -6.00 5.52 -4.79
N TYR A 9 -5.90 4.19 -4.83
CA TYR A 9 -4.68 3.46 -4.52
C TYR A 9 -3.55 3.87 -5.47
N GLU A 10 -3.87 4.40 -6.66
CA GLU A 10 -2.89 5.00 -7.56
C GLU A 10 -2.28 6.25 -6.92
N ALA A 11 -3.09 7.17 -6.39
CA ALA A 11 -2.58 8.34 -5.65
C ALA A 11 -1.82 7.96 -4.37
N VAL A 12 -2.24 6.89 -3.69
CA VAL A 12 -1.51 6.30 -2.55
C VAL A 12 -0.11 5.89 -3.02
N VAL A 13 -0.02 5.10 -4.09
CA VAL A 13 1.25 4.58 -4.60
C VAL A 13 2.14 5.67 -5.21
N ASP A 14 1.55 6.69 -5.83
CA ASP A 14 2.26 7.88 -6.32
C ASP A 14 2.90 8.70 -5.20
N GLY A 15 2.38 8.61 -3.97
CA GLY A 15 2.95 9.24 -2.79
C GLY A 15 4.18 8.53 -2.20
N MET A 16 4.52 7.32 -2.66
CA MET A 16 5.69 6.59 -2.16
C MET A 16 6.99 7.16 -2.74
N TYR A 17 7.90 7.62 -1.88
CA TYR A 17 9.17 8.22 -2.31
C TYR A 17 10.20 7.14 -2.72
N PHE A 18 10.06 6.61 -3.94
CA PHE A 18 11.10 5.79 -4.55
C PHE A 18 12.07 6.66 -5.36
N LYS A 19 13.38 6.44 -5.15
CA LYS A 19 14.50 7.23 -5.68
C LYS A 19 14.42 7.51 -7.20
N ASP A 20 13.86 6.58 -7.97
CA ASP A 20 13.69 6.65 -9.43
C ASP A 20 12.21 6.68 -9.87
N GLY A 21 11.29 6.90 -8.93
CA GLY A 21 9.86 6.70 -9.14
C GLY A 21 9.47 5.23 -9.29
N LEU A 22 8.19 4.99 -9.54
CA LEU A 22 7.65 3.66 -9.84
C LEU A 22 7.26 3.57 -11.31
N THR A 23 7.55 2.43 -11.93
CA THR A 23 7.00 2.07 -13.24
C THR A 23 5.50 1.79 -13.12
N ASP A 24 4.74 1.95 -14.20
CA ASP A 24 3.29 1.68 -14.20
C ASP A 24 2.97 0.23 -13.78
N SER A 25 3.84 -0.72 -14.14
CA SER A 25 3.73 -2.12 -13.70
C SER A 25 3.85 -2.26 -12.19
N GLN A 26 4.81 -1.54 -11.59
CA GLN A 26 4.97 -1.51 -10.14
C GLN A 26 3.76 -0.84 -9.49
N LYS A 27 3.28 0.28 -10.03
CA LYS A 27 2.09 0.97 -9.50
C LYS A 27 0.88 0.04 -9.43
N ASN A 28 0.58 -0.63 -10.55
CA ASN A 28 -0.52 -1.58 -10.62
C ASN A 28 -0.36 -2.76 -9.64
N PHE A 29 0.88 -3.26 -9.46
CA PHE A 29 1.14 -4.32 -8.49
C PHE A 29 0.87 -3.87 -7.04
N TYR A 30 1.25 -2.64 -6.69
CA TYR A 30 0.93 -2.09 -5.37
C TYR A 30 -0.55 -1.86 -5.16
N VAL A 31 -1.23 -1.29 -6.15
CA VAL A 31 -2.68 -1.09 -6.13
C VAL A 31 -3.39 -2.41 -5.87
N ALA A 32 -3.08 -3.46 -6.65
CA ALA A 32 -3.69 -4.77 -6.50
C ALA A 32 -3.44 -5.40 -5.12
N ALA A 33 -2.28 -5.15 -4.53
CA ALA A 33 -1.96 -5.69 -3.22
C ALA A 33 -2.59 -4.92 -2.06
N LEU A 34 -2.72 -3.60 -2.19
CA LEU A 34 -3.52 -2.79 -1.27
C LEU A 34 -4.98 -3.21 -1.34
N GLU A 35 -5.51 -3.48 -2.54
CA GLU A 35 -6.85 -4.05 -2.74
C GLU A 35 -7.02 -5.43 -2.11
N GLU A 36 -6.02 -6.31 -2.23
CA GLU A 36 -6.04 -7.63 -1.61
C GLU A 36 -6.04 -7.52 -0.07
N LYS A 37 -5.18 -6.64 0.47
CA LYS A 37 -5.14 -6.35 1.92
C LYS A 37 -6.44 -5.75 2.42
N ALA A 38 -7.02 -4.81 1.66
CA ALA A 38 -8.33 -4.24 1.91
C ALA A 38 -9.39 -5.32 1.99
N SER A 39 -9.44 -6.19 0.97
CA SER A 39 -10.40 -7.27 0.93
C SER A 39 -10.27 -8.21 2.13
N LYS A 40 -9.04 -8.53 2.57
CA LYS A 40 -8.81 -9.33 3.79
C LYS A 40 -9.23 -8.59 5.06
N ALA A 41 -8.88 -7.30 5.18
CA ALA A 41 -9.28 -6.45 6.29
C ALA A 41 -10.81 -6.34 6.40
N GLU A 42 -11.51 -6.21 5.27
CA GLU A 42 -12.98 -6.14 5.20
C GLU A 42 -13.64 -7.37 5.82
N THR A 43 -13.06 -8.55 5.62
CA THR A 43 -13.59 -9.80 6.21
C THR A 43 -13.43 -9.90 7.72
N SER A 44 -12.45 -9.20 8.30
CA SER A 44 -12.07 -9.35 9.72
C SER A 44 -12.52 -8.19 10.61
N ASN A 45 -12.53 -6.96 10.09
CA ASN A 45 -12.71 -5.73 10.87
C ASN A 45 -13.91 -4.86 10.42
N GLY A 46 -14.62 -5.27 9.36
CA GLY A 46 -15.69 -4.48 8.73
C GLY A 46 -15.18 -3.74 7.49
N LYS A 47 -16.09 -3.11 6.73
CA LYS A 47 -15.77 -2.49 5.43
C LYS A 47 -14.71 -1.40 5.56
N VAL A 48 -13.76 -1.39 4.63
CA VAL A 48 -12.74 -0.36 4.55
C VAL A 48 -13.31 0.83 3.80
N SER A 49 -13.25 2.01 4.44
CA SER A 49 -13.67 3.27 3.87
C SER A 49 -12.56 3.92 3.04
N ASP A 50 -11.32 3.90 3.54
CA ASP A 50 -10.21 4.63 2.91
C ASP A 50 -8.83 4.05 3.29
N TYR A 51 -7.82 4.40 2.49
CA TYR A 51 -6.41 4.07 2.70
C TYR A 51 -5.54 5.30 2.52
N LYS A 52 -4.59 5.51 3.46
CA LYS A 52 -3.74 6.70 3.44
C LYS A 52 -2.28 6.35 3.69
N ILE A 53 -1.37 6.75 2.80
CA ILE A 53 0.06 6.72 3.13
C ILE A 53 0.34 7.79 4.18
N THR A 54 0.98 7.38 5.27
CA THR A 54 1.45 8.29 6.32
C THR A 54 2.94 8.57 6.23
N GLY A 55 3.68 7.74 5.48
CA GLY A 55 5.05 8.04 5.09
C GLY A 55 5.77 6.81 4.54
N ASP A 56 7.03 7.00 4.20
CA ASP A 56 7.95 5.95 3.81
C ASP A 56 9.32 6.16 4.47
N SER A 57 10.08 5.07 4.58
CA SER A 57 11.42 5.07 5.15
C SER A 57 12.32 4.08 4.42
N ILE A 58 13.39 4.59 3.80
CA ILE A 58 14.44 3.76 3.22
C ILE A 58 15.33 3.27 4.36
N ILE A 59 15.33 1.96 4.60
CA ILE A 59 16.13 1.31 5.66
C ILE A 59 17.54 1.02 5.14
N VAL A 60 17.62 0.46 3.92
CA VAL A 60 18.88 0.19 3.22
C VAL A 60 18.73 0.73 1.80
N PRO A 61 19.59 1.67 1.37
CA PRO A 61 19.57 2.19 0.01
C PRO A 61 19.57 1.06 -1.02
N ASP A 62 18.65 1.15 -1.97
CA ASP A 62 18.56 0.24 -3.11
C ASP A 62 18.43 -1.25 -2.70
N SER A 63 17.86 -1.51 -1.51
CA SER A 63 17.67 -2.87 -0.99
C SER A 63 16.41 -3.03 -0.14
N LEU A 64 16.15 -2.14 0.82
CA LEU A 64 15.08 -2.34 1.80
C LEU A 64 14.43 -1.02 2.21
N ALA A 65 13.09 -0.98 2.18
CA ALA A 65 12.29 0.16 2.59
C ALA A 65 11.06 -0.29 3.37
N ILE A 66 10.41 0.65 4.05
CA ILE A 66 9.14 0.44 4.74
C ILE A 66 8.19 1.56 4.30
N VAL A 67 6.97 1.18 3.92
CA VAL A 67 5.88 2.12 3.67
C VAL A 67 4.88 2.01 4.82
N TYR A 68 4.53 3.14 5.40
CA TYR A 68 3.54 3.25 6.46
C TYR A 68 2.21 3.74 5.88
N PHE A 69 1.13 3.06 6.21
CA PHE A 69 -0.20 3.44 5.76
C PHE A 69 -1.24 3.23 6.86
N GLU A 70 -2.32 4.01 6.79
CA GLU A 70 -3.49 3.89 7.65
C GLU A 70 -4.63 3.26 6.85
N THR A 71 -5.25 2.25 7.43
CA THR A 71 -6.52 1.65 6.99
C THR A 71 -7.65 2.28 7.79
N ILE A 72 -8.55 3.02 7.13
CA ILE A 72 -9.69 3.69 7.76
C ILE A 72 -10.96 2.89 7.45
N TYR A 73 -11.65 2.42 8.47
CA TYR A 73 -12.86 1.61 8.33
C TYR A 73 -14.13 2.45 8.43
N GLU A 74 -15.24 1.99 7.82
CA GLU A 74 -16.54 2.68 7.86
C GLU A 74 -17.08 2.85 9.30
N ASN A 75 -16.63 2.02 10.24
CA ASN A 75 -16.99 2.11 11.66
C ASN A 75 -16.17 3.18 12.44
N GLY A 76 -15.31 3.94 11.76
CA GLY A 76 -14.44 4.94 12.35
C GLY A 76 -13.16 4.39 12.98
N LYS A 77 -12.93 3.06 12.93
CA LYS A 77 -11.66 2.46 13.32
C LYS A 77 -10.57 2.91 12.34
N VAL A 78 -9.39 3.18 12.87
CA VAL A 78 -8.18 3.41 12.09
C VAL A 78 -7.14 2.40 12.54
N GLU A 79 -6.59 1.64 11.60
CA GLU A 79 -5.44 0.77 11.84
C GLU A 79 -4.22 1.33 11.13
N GLN A 80 -3.09 1.37 11.83
CA GLN A 80 -1.82 1.77 11.24
C GLN A 80 -1.05 0.50 10.90
N ASP A 81 -0.63 0.40 9.64
CA ASP A 81 0.03 -0.75 9.07
C ASP A 81 1.38 -0.34 8.45
N GLU A 82 2.26 -1.32 8.34
CA GLU A 82 3.52 -1.19 7.62
C GLU A 82 3.63 -2.27 6.52
N GLN A 83 4.20 -1.89 5.38
CA GLN A 83 4.60 -2.81 4.33
C GLN A 83 6.10 -2.70 4.11
N LYS A 84 6.81 -3.79 4.42
CA LYS A 84 8.23 -3.93 4.10
C LYS A 84 8.42 -4.14 2.61
N MET A 85 9.44 -3.53 2.07
CA MET A 85 9.75 -3.45 0.66
C MET A 85 11.16 -3.96 0.43
N ILE A 86 11.36 -4.78 -0.61
CA ILE A 86 12.67 -5.28 -1.03
C ILE A 86 12.92 -4.86 -2.47
N TYR A 87 14.09 -4.32 -2.75
CA TYR A 87 14.53 -4.06 -4.12
C TYR A 87 15.21 -5.30 -4.69
N SER A 88 14.70 -5.82 -5.80
CA SER A 88 15.22 -6.99 -6.51
C SER A 88 14.92 -6.87 -7.99
N ASP A 89 15.89 -7.24 -8.84
CA ASP A 89 15.75 -7.24 -10.30
C ASP A 89 15.40 -5.86 -10.90
N GLY A 90 15.91 -4.78 -10.29
CA GLY A 90 15.60 -3.42 -10.72
C GLY A 90 14.28 -2.87 -10.20
N GLU A 91 13.56 -3.64 -9.37
CA GLU A 91 12.20 -3.31 -8.95
C GLU A 91 11.97 -3.45 -7.44
N TRP A 92 11.18 -2.53 -6.88
CA TRP A 92 10.68 -2.66 -5.52
C TRP A 92 9.51 -3.63 -5.48
N LYS A 93 9.61 -4.63 -4.60
CA LYS A 93 8.64 -5.71 -4.40
C LYS A 93 8.21 -5.75 -2.94
N MET A 94 6.93 -5.97 -2.68
CA MET A 94 6.46 -6.14 -1.32
C MET A 94 7.07 -7.39 -0.71
N TYR A 95 7.62 -7.25 0.48
CA TYR A 95 8.00 -8.39 1.28
C TYR A 95 6.74 -9.06 1.83
N THR A 96 6.45 -10.25 1.32
CA THR A 96 5.50 -11.17 1.91
C THR A 96 6.29 -12.25 2.64
N SER A 97 6.18 -12.27 3.97
CA SER A 97 6.63 -13.44 4.72
C SER A 97 5.75 -14.61 4.28
N LYS A 98 6.33 -15.61 3.62
CA LYS A 98 5.70 -16.92 3.50
C LYS A 98 5.54 -17.58 4.87
#